data_AF-A0A4Q4YBM3-F1
#
_entry.id   AF-A0A4Q4YBM3-F1
#
_cell.length_a   1.000
_cell.length_b   1.000
_cell.length_c   1.000
_cell.angle_alpha   90.00
_cell.angle_beta   90.00
_cell.angle_gamma   90.00
#
_symmetry.space_group_name_H-M   'P 1'
#
loop_
_entity.id
_entity.type
_entity.pdbx_description
1 polymer ?
#
loop_
_entity_poly.entity_id
_entity_poly.type
_entity_poly.pdbx_seq_one_letter_code
_entity_poly.pdbx_strand_id
1 'polypeptide(L)'
;MASSSRTLVRLAGSQLGVTVQRLHPPMTVSTSVTRSVAGFTTTSCARKPALPSPFALIASTRPVASRQFRRCYADASSPPPKKKPGRIRSTFKWLRRFAYLSILGLVGVVAYDGYKDRHPHEQYPPDPQKKTLVVLGTGWGSVAFLKKLDTSNYNVVVISNRNYFLFTPLLPSCTTGQIEHRSIMEPVRQILRHKKAAVTFYEAEATKIDYERKVVKITDNSDIKGDVSETEVPYDMLVIGVGAENATFGIPGVREHSCFLKEIRDAQAIRTKIMDCVETAAFKDQTQEEIDRLLHMVVVGGGPTGVEFAGELRDFFDEDIKKLIPEIAPRFKVTLIEALPNVLPMGFSKQLIDYTESTFKEEHIEIKTKTMVKRVTDKTVEAEVTGPDGKKSMVTIPYGLLVWATGNAVRPVVKDLMSQIPAQKDSRRGLAVNEYLVVQGTRDVWAVGDCAVAGYAPTAQVASQEGTFLAKLFNNMAMTETLQNRVHELSAGLNLKPGDAAEVAREIESAEKQLRRIKDIKPFQYSHQGSLAYIGSEKAVADVAWLNGNLATGGKLTYLFWRSIYLSMCFSTRNRVLVAMDWIKAKIYGRDVSRE
;
A
#
# COMPACT_ATOMS: atom_id res chain seq x y z
N MET A 1 15.43 -33.10 51.62
CA MET A 1 16.23 -32.27 52.57
C MET A 1 16.02 -30.82 52.12
N ALA A 2 15.11 -30.09 52.77
CA ALA A 2 15.42 -29.10 53.83
C ALA A 2 16.33 -27.96 53.29
N SER A 3 16.07 -26.67 53.48
CA SER A 3 15.12 -25.96 54.33
C SER A 3 15.09 -24.48 53.94
N SER A 4 13.91 -23.89 54.09
CA SER A 4 13.54 -22.51 54.43
C SER A 4 14.62 -21.56 55.01
N SER A 5 14.50 -20.26 54.72
CA SER A 5 14.28 -19.22 55.76
C SER A 5 13.87 -17.84 55.22
N ARG A 6 12.83 -17.28 55.88
CA ARG A 6 12.34 -15.90 55.85
C ARG A 6 13.22 -14.99 56.74
N THR A 7 13.06 -13.66 56.62
CA THR A 7 12.93 -12.60 57.67
C THR A 7 13.40 -11.25 57.04
N LEU A 8 12.61 -10.20 56.76
CA LEU A 8 11.77 -9.23 57.51
C LEU A 8 12.48 -8.23 58.44
N VAL A 9 11.91 -7.01 58.53
CA VAL A 9 12.23 -5.78 59.32
C VAL A 9 13.09 -4.74 58.55
N ARG A 10 12.64 -3.56 58.08
CA ARG A 10 11.66 -2.48 58.43
C ARG A 10 12.22 -1.40 59.38
N LEU A 11 11.99 -0.13 58.98
CA LEU A 11 12.13 1.19 59.67
C LEU A 11 13.36 2.03 59.21
N ALA A 12 13.32 3.35 58.98
CA ALA A 12 12.27 4.38 58.89
C ALA A 12 12.91 5.71 58.44
N GLY A 13 12.11 6.64 57.88
CA GLY A 13 12.42 8.07 57.67
C GLY A 13 12.09 8.55 56.24
N SER A 14 10.90 9.06 55.89
CA SER A 14 10.31 10.39 56.18
C SER A 14 11.30 11.54 55.86
N GLN A 15 11.07 12.53 55.00
CA GLN A 15 9.87 13.33 54.69
C GLN A 15 10.16 14.26 53.48
N LEU A 16 9.13 14.99 53.01
CA LEU A 16 9.06 16.07 52.00
C LEU A 16 8.80 15.59 50.55
N GLY A 17 7.61 15.71 49.95
CA GLY A 17 6.46 16.59 50.22
C GLY A 17 6.50 17.83 49.33
N VAL A 18 6.21 17.68 48.01
CA VAL A 18 5.80 18.81 47.16
C VAL A 18 4.68 18.35 46.21
N THR A 19 3.48 18.83 46.54
CA THR A 19 2.27 18.83 45.74
C THR A 19 2.41 19.88 44.62
N VAL A 20 2.13 19.53 43.36
CA VAL A 20 1.90 20.53 42.31
C VAL A 20 0.49 20.32 41.74
N GLN A 21 -0.39 21.23 42.15
CA GLN A 21 -1.76 21.41 41.69
C GLN A 21 -1.82 21.79 40.21
N ARG A 22 -2.82 21.22 39.54
CA ARG A 22 -3.36 21.72 38.26
C ARG A 22 -3.93 23.12 38.45
N LEU A 23 -3.61 24.03 37.53
CA LEU A 23 -4.28 25.31 37.38
C LEU A 23 -4.74 25.47 35.92
N HIS A 24 -6.05 25.54 35.73
CA HIS A 24 -6.69 26.22 34.60
C HIS A 24 -6.58 27.74 34.81
N PRO A 25 -6.69 28.53 33.73
CA PRO A 25 -7.52 29.72 33.81
C PRO A 25 -8.55 29.86 32.66
N PRO A 26 -9.63 30.65 32.88
CA PRO A 26 -10.73 30.86 31.95
C PRO A 26 -10.55 32.16 31.13
N MET A 27 -11.28 32.30 30.01
CA MET A 27 -12.08 33.50 29.69
C MET A 27 -12.79 33.38 28.33
N THR A 28 -14.10 33.60 28.40
CA THR A 28 -15.06 33.95 27.35
C THR A 28 -14.81 35.34 26.77
N VAL A 29 -14.91 35.50 25.44
CA VAL A 29 -15.42 36.72 24.79
C VAL A 29 -16.28 36.33 23.58
N SER A 30 -17.52 36.80 23.60
CA SER A 30 -18.51 36.80 22.53
C SER A 30 -18.25 37.96 21.57
N THR A 31 -18.32 37.74 20.25
CA THR A 31 -18.83 38.74 19.30
C THR A 31 -19.29 38.07 18.00
N SER A 32 -20.59 38.25 17.73
CA SER A 32 -21.29 38.06 16.47
C SER A 32 -20.80 39.02 15.37
N VAL A 33 -20.57 38.55 14.13
CA VAL A 33 -20.80 39.35 12.92
C VAL A 33 -21.28 38.45 11.77
N THR A 34 -22.24 39.01 11.05
CA THR A 34 -23.18 38.54 10.05
C THR A 34 -22.61 38.14 8.68
N ARG A 35 -23.37 37.25 8.02
CA ARG A 35 -23.36 36.96 6.57
C ARG A 35 -23.50 38.24 5.74
N SER A 36 -22.73 38.33 4.64
CA SER A 36 -23.11 39.10 3.46
C SER A 36 -22.90 38.23 2.22
N VAL A 37 -23.97 38.11 1.44
CA VAL A 37 -24.09 37.44 0.16
C VAL A 37 -24.09 38.55 -0.89
N ALA A 38 -23.27 38.44 -1.93
CA ALA A 38 -23.44 39.23 -3.14
C ALA A 38 -23.23 38.31 -4.35
N GLY A 39 -24.33 38.06 -5.06
CA GLY A 39 -24.32 37.37 -6.35
C GLY A 39 -23.92 38.32 -7.48
N PHE A 40 -23.50 37.74 -8.60
CA PHE A 40 -23.45 38.44 -9.88
C PHE A 40 -24.02 37.53 -10.97
N THR A 41 -25.07 38.06 -11.59
CA THR A 41 -25.81 37.50 -12.72
C THR A 41 -25.19 37.90 -14.06
N THR A 42 -25.26 36.91 -14.95
CA THR A 42 -25.24 36.87 -16.43
C THR A 42 -25.54 38.13 -17.24
N THR A 43 -24.86 38.29 -18.40
CA THR A 43 -25.39 38.28 -19.80
C THR A 43 -24.23 38.66 -20.76
N SER A 44 -23.78 37.79 -21.68
CA SER A 44 -24.24 37.59 -23.07
C SER A 44 -24.26 38.86 -23.94
N CYS A 45 -23.35 38.98 -24.92
CA CYS A 45 -23.64 38.86 -26.37
C CYS A 45 -22.39 39.08 -27.24
N ALA A 46 -22.41 38.52 -28.46
CA ALA A 46 -21.31 38.41 -29.41
C ALA A 46 -21.44 39.36 -30.62
N ARG A 47 -20.32 39.74 -31.26
CA ARG A 47 -20.05 39.63 -32.73
C ARG A 47 -18.71 40.26 -33.14
N LYS A 48 -18.06 39.61 -34.12
CA LYS A 48 -16.82 39.92 -34.87
C LYS A 48 -17.11 40.92 -36.06
N PRO A 49 -16.22 41.09 -37.07
CA PRO A 49 -14.83 41.61 -37.12
C PRO A 49 -14.63 42.68 -38.25
N ALA A 50 -13.44 43.32 -38.37
CA ALA A 50 -12.82 43.70 -39.67
C ALA A 50 -11.42 44.37 -39.51
N LEU A 51 -10.55 44.13 -40.51
CA LEU A 51 -9.16 44.56 -40.79
C LEU A 51 -9.13 45.87 -41.65
N PRO A 52 -8.00 46.34 -42.27
CA PRO A 52 -6.65 46.70 -41.76
C PRO A 52 -6.03 48.04 -42.32
N SER A 53 -5.08 48.67 -41.59
CA SER A 53 -3.85 49.43 -42.06
C SER A 53 -3.97 50.70 -42.98
N PRO A 54 -2.91 51.47 -43.38
CA PRO A 54 -1.54 51.76 -42.86
C PRO A 54 -1.07 53.27 -43.00
N PHE A 55 0.25 53.56 -42.75
CA PHE A 55 1.09 54.73 -43.17
C PHE A 55 0.89 56.10 -42.43
N ALA A 56 1.83 57.05 -42.27
CA ALA A 56 3.24 57.28 -42.65
C ALA A 56 3.85 58.46 -41.82
N LEU A 57 5.17 58.63 -41.94
CA LEU A 57 6.07 59.71 -41.48
C LEU A 57 5.70 61.16 -41.87
N ILE A 58 6.36 62.15 -41.22
CA ILE A 58 6.76 63.53 -41.62
C ILE A 58 6.85 64.38 -40.31
N ALA A 59 7.70 65.38 -40.03
CA ALA A 59 9.01 65.88 -40.48
C ALA A 59 9.45 67.02 -39.51
N SER A 60 10.76 67.30 -39.46
CA SER A 60 11.46 68.60 -39.26
C SER A 60 10.82 69.76 -38.45
N THR A 61 11.58 70.31 -37.48
CA THR A 61 12.19 71.67 -37.56
C THR A 61 12.86 72.09 -36.23
N ARG A 62 14.02 72.77 -36.32
CA ARG A 62 14.68 73.57 -35.26
C ARG A 62 14.38 75.06 -35.50
N PRO A 63 14.41 75.96 -34.49
CA PRO A 63 15.60 76.82 -34.24
C PRO A 63 15.85 77.15 -32.73
N VAL A 64 17.10 77.27 -32.24
CA VAL A 64 18.03 78.44 -32.08
C VAL A 64 17.72 79.41 -30.92
N ALA A 65 18.81 79.84 -30.24
CA ALA A 65 19.01 80.92 -29.25
C ALA A 65 18.81 80.53 -27.77
N SER A 66 19.63 80.95 -26.81
CA SER A 66 20.89 81.71 -26.76
C SER A 66 21.52 81.50 -25.37
N ARG A 67 22.84 81.71 -25.28
CA ARG A 67 23.69 81.51 -24.09
C ARG A 67 23.38 82.50 -22.96
N GLN A 68 23.26 82.00 -21.73
CA GLN A 68 23.66 82.73 -20.52
C GLN A 68 24.40 81.77 -19.56
N PHE A 69 25.61 82.17 -19.19
CA PHE A 69 26.44 81.51 -18.18
C PHE A 69 25.91 81.85 -16.78
N ARG A 70 25.49 80.84 -16.02
CA ARG A 70 25.46 80.87 -14.56
C ARG A 70 26.38 79.78 -14.02
N ARG A 71 27.26 80.16 -13.10
CA ARG A 71 28.10 79.27 -12.30
C ARG A 71 27.20 78.27 -11.55
N CYS A 72 27.40 76.97 -11.79
CA CYS A 72 26.86 75.92 -10.93
C CYS A 72 28.03 75.16 -10.31
N TYR A 73 27.90 74.94 -9.01
CA TYR A 73 28.76 74.12 -8.17
C TYR A 73 29.02 72.76 -8.83
N ALA A 74 30.24 72.24 -8.67
CA ALA A 74 30.57 70.88 -9.02
C ALA A 74 29.84 69.92 -8.07
N ASP A 75 28.61 69.55 -8.43
CA ASP A 75 27.93 68.39 -7.83
C ASP A 75 28.47 67.12 -8.48
N ALA A 76 29.03 66.25 -7.64
CA ALA A 76 29.46 64.92 -8.01
C ALA A 76 28.33 64.19 -8.77
N SER A 77 28.66 63.59 -9.91
CA SER A 77 27.71 62.81 -10.69
C SER A 77 27.15 61.66 -9.85
N SER A 78 25.86 61.74 -9.52
CA SER A 78 25.14 60.66 -8.86
C SER A 78 25.22 59.37 -9.70
N PRO A 79 25.53 58.21 -9.10
CA PRO A 79 25.64 56.96 -9.84
C PRO A 79 24.31 56.58 -10.50
N PRO A 80 24.33 55.95 -11.69
CA PRO A 80 23.10 55.63 -12.41
C PRO A 80 22.19 54.72 -11.57
N PRO A 81 20.86 54.89 -11.64
CA PRO A 81 19.92 54.12 -10.84
C PRO A 81 20.08 52.63 -11.14
N LYS A 82 20.36 51.84 -10.09
CA LYS A 82 20.46 50.38 -10.18
C LYS A 82 19.17 49.84 -10.81
N LYS A 83 19.27 49.24 -12.01
CA LYS A 83 18.14 48.61 -12.71
C LYS A 83 17.44 47.64 -11.74
N LYS A 84 16.16 47.90 -11.42
CA LYS A 84 15.35 47.02 -10.57
C LYS A 84 15.37 45.62 -11.19
N PRO A 85 15.66 44.54 -10.43
CA PRO A 85 15.69 43.20 -10.99
C PRO A 85 14.31 42.87 -11.58
N GLY A 86 14.27 42.41 -12.83
CA GLY A 86 13.02 42.10 -13.53
C GLY A 86 12.14 41.14 -12.73
N ARG A 87 10.81 41.29 -12.84
CA ARG A 87 9.81 40.48 -12.09
C ARG A 87 10.11 38.97 -12.13
N ILE A 88 10.64 38.46 -13.25
CA ILE A 88 11.02 37.05 -13.46
C ILE A 88 12.19 36.61 -12.56
N ARG A 89 13.19 37.48 -12.30
CA ARG A 89 14.29 37.17 -11.38
C ARG A 89 13.84 37.18 -9.92
N SER A 90 12.84 37.98 -9.59
CA SER A 90 12.21 38.02 -8.26
C SER A 90 11.40 36.75 -8.00
N THR A 91 10.55 36.34 -8.94
CA THR A 91 9.74 35.12 -8.83
C THR A 91 10.61 33.86 -8.76
N PHE A 92 11.68 33.77 -9.55
CA PHE A 92 12.62 32.64 -9.48
C PHE A 92 13.35 32.55 -8.12
N LYS A 93 13.72 33.69 -7.52
CA LYS A 93 14.28 33.72 -6.17
C LYS A 93 13.28 33.25 -5.11
N TRP A 94 12.01 33.62 -5.24
CA TRP A 94 10.95 33.19 -4.33
C TRP A 94 10.64 31.70 -4.47
N LEU A 95 10.52 31.20 -5.71
CA LEU A 95 10.40 29.78 -6.02
C LEU A 95 11.54 28.96 -5.42
N ARG A 96 12.78 29.44 -5.58
CA ARG A 96 13.95 28.77 -5.02
C ARG A 96 13.92 28.75 -3.48
N ARG A 97 13.56 29.87 -2.84
CA ARG A 97 13.40 29.94 -1.37
C ARG A 97 12.31 28.99 -0.88
N PHE A 98 11.17 28.96 -1.55
CA PHE A 98 10.08 28.05 -1.23
C PHE A 98 10.54 26.59 -1.37
N ALA A 99 11.24 26.24 -2.45
CA ALA A 99 11.79 24.90 -2.63
C ALA A 99 12.76 24.51 -1.50
N TYR A 100 13.68 25.40 -1.11
CA TYR A 100 14.59 25.14 0.02
C TYR A 100 13.85 24.97 1.35
N LEU A 101 12.85 25.81 1.63
CA LEU A 101 12.04 25.69 2.84
C LEU A 101 11.23 24.39 2.87
N SER A 102 10.68 23.98 1.73
CA SER A 102 9.96 22.70 1.60
C SER A 102 10.88 21.50 1.82
N ILE A 103 12.11 21.53 1.29
CA ILE A 103 13.11 20.47 1.53
C ILE A 103 13.50 20.41 3.01
N LEU A 104 13.80 21.56 3.63
CA LEU A 104 14.12 21.62 5.06
C LEU A 104 12.96 21.12 5.92
N GLY A 105 11.73 21.51 5.58
CA GLY A 105 10.52 21.01 6.23
C GLY A 105 10.37 19.50 6.10
N LEU A 106 10.57 18.94 4.90
CA LEU A 106 10.50 17.50 4.66
C LEU A 106 11.56 16.74 5.45
N VAL A 107 12.81 17.22 5.46
CA VAL A 107 13.89 16.63 6.27
C VAL A 107 13.54 16.69 7.76
N GLY A 108 13.00 17.81 8.24
CA GLY A 108 12.55 17.96 9.62
C GLY A 108 11.44 16.96 9.99
N VAL A 109 10.46 16.76 9.11
CA VAL A 109 9.38 15.78 9.31
C VAL A 109 9.93 14.35 9.34
N VAL A 110 10.79 13.98 8.39
CA VAL A 110 11.41 12.65 8.36
C VAL A 110 12.25 12.40 9.61
N ALA A 111 13.03 13.39 10.06
CA ALA A 111 13.82 13.29 11.27
C ALA A 111 12.94 13.14 12.53
N TYR A 112 11.84 13.89 12.61
CA TYR A 112 10.89 13.80 13.70
C TYR A 112 10.15 12.45 13.75
N ASP A 113 9.67 11.97 12.60
CA ASP A 113 9.05 10.64 12.49
C ASP A 113 10.05 9.55 12.88
N GLY A 114 11.30 9.64 12.40
CA GLY A 114 12.36 8.70 12.78
C GLY A 114 12.68 8.73 14.27
N TYR A 115 12.66 9.91 14.91
CA TYR A 115 12.80 10.03 16.36
C TYR A 115 11.65 9.33 17.09
N LYS A 116 10.40 9.57 16.67
CA LYS A 116 9.22 8.96 17.26
C LYS A 116 9.19 7.44 17.10
N ASP A 117 9.61 6.94 15.94
CA ASP A 117 9.70 5.50 15.67
C ASP A 117 10.72 4.80 16.58
N ARG A 118 11.83 5.48 16.92
CA ARG A 118 12.85 4.96 17.85
C ARG A 118 12.48 5.06 19.32
N HIS A 119 11.54 5.95 19.69
CA HIS A 119 11.15 6.21 21.07
C HIS A 119 9.65 5.99 21.29
N PRO A 120 9.15 4.74 21.19
CA PRO A 120 7.75 4.44 21.43
C PRO A 120 7.39 4.64 22.90
N HIS A 121 6.19 5.16 23.16
CA HIS A 121 5.63 5.28 24.51
C HIS A 121 5.52 3.92 25.21
N GLU A 122 5.48 3.91 26.54
CA GLU A 122 5.24 2.68 27.30
C GLU A 122 3.85 2.11 26.99
N GLN A 123 3.76 0.78 26.95
CA GLN A 123 2.52 0.06 26.65
C GLN A 123 1.85 -0.41 27.93
N TYR A 124 0.53 -0.23 28.02
CA TYR A 124 -0.23 -0.79 29.12
C TYR A 124 -0.25 -2.33 29.02
N PRO A 125 -0.11 -3.06 30.14
CA PRO A 125 -0.21 -4.51 30.14
C PRO A 125 -1.63 -4.97 29.75
N PRO A 126 -1.80 -6.19 29.21
CA PRO A 126 -3.12 -6.76 28.93
C PRO A 126 -3.97 -6.84 30.20
N ASP A 127 -5.27 -6.55 30.06
CA ASP A 127 -6.23 -6.56 31.17
C ASP A 127 -7.11 -7.81 31.06
N PRO A 128 -7.03 -8.78 32.00
CA PRO A 128 -7.78 -10.03 31.92
C PRO A 128 -9.30 -9.88 31.80
N GLN A 129 -9.87 -8.72 32.16
CA GLN A 129 -11.31 -8.48 32.04
C GLN A 129 -11.76 -8.13 30.62
N LYS A 130 -10.84 -7.80 29.72
CA LYS A 130 -11.15 -7.41 28.34
C LYS A 130 -11.22 -8.61 27.41
N LYS A 131 -12.08 -8.49 26.39
CA LYS A 131 -12.23 -9.49 25.34
C LYS A 131 -10.92 -9.71 24.58
N THR A 132 -10.62 -10.96 24.30
CA THR A 132 -9.46 -11.39 23.51
C THR A 132 -9.79 -11.38 22.02
N LEU A 133 -9.07 -10.53 21.28
CA LEU A 133 -9.19 -10.38 19.84
C LEU A 133 -7.99 -11.02 19.15
N VAL A 134 -8.21 -12.13 18.45
CA VAL A 134 -7.20 -12.80 17.63
C VAL A 134 -7.27 -12.29 16.20
N VAL A 135 -6.13 -11.90 15.65
CA VAL A 135 -5.98 -11.47 14.24
C VAL A 135 -5.03 -12.43 13.54
N LEU A 136 -5.50 -13.07 12.48
CA LEU A 136 -4.69 -13.97 11.64
C LEU A 136 -4.14 -13.22 10.43
N GLY A 137 -2.84 -13.36 10.21
CA GLY A 137 -2.13 -12.79 9.07
C GLY A 137 -1.60 -11.36 9.31
N THR A 138 -0.57 -11.00 8.54
CA THR A 138 0.12 -9.71 8.57
C THR A 138 0.14 -9.03 7.20
N GLY A 139 -0.92 -9.26 6.40
CA GLY A 139 -1.11 -8.67 5.08
C GLY A 139 -1.83 -7.32 5.08
N TRP A 140 -2.29 -6.89 3.91
CA TRP A 140 -2.98 -5.61 3.69
C TRP A 140 -4.19 -5.40 4.62
N GLY A 141 -5.10 -6.38 4.70
CA GLY A 141 -6.29 -6.28 5.54
C GLY A 141 -5.96 -6.22 7.03
N SER A 142 -5.18 -7.18 7.52
CA SER A 142 -4.82 -7.27 8.94
C SER A 142 -4.02 -6.06 9.42
N VAL A 143 -3.07 -5.57 8.62
CA VAL A 143 -2.23 -4.42 9.03
C VAL A 143 -3.02 -3.11 8.94
N ALA A 144 -3.89 -2.93 7.95
CA ALA A 144 -4.79 -1.78 7.90
C ALA A 144 -5.75 -1.76 9.11
N PHE A 145 -6.30 -2.93 9.47
CA PHE A 145 -7.09 -3.12 10.68
C PHE A 145 -6.30 -2.76 11.94
N LEU A 146 -5.16 -3.43 12.14
CA LEU A 146 -4.31 -3.23 13.31
C LEU A 146 -3.92 -1.77 13.45
N LYS A 147 -3.50 -1.06 12.39
CA LYS A 147 -3.10 0.35 12.49
C LYS A 147 -4.19 1.29 12.97
N LYS A 148 -5.46 1.03 12.66
CA LYS A 148 -6.60 1.88 13.04
C LYS A 148 -7.34 1.42 14.28
N LEU A 149 -7.14 0.17 14.72
CA LEU A 149 -7.70 -0.36 15.95
C LEU A 149 -7.11 0.34 17.18
N ASP A 150 -7.99 0.71 18.13
CA ASP A 150 -7.58 1.13 19.47
C ASP A 150 -7.42 -0.09 20.37
N THR A 151 -6.16 -0.45 20.62
CA THR A 151 -5.81 -1.63 21.42
C THR A 151 -6.12 -1.46 22.90
N SER A 152 -6.47 -0.26 23.38
CA SER A 152 -6.88 -0.10 24.79
C SER A 152 -8.18 -0.84 25.11
N ASN A 153 -8.96 -1.20 24.09
CA ASN A 153 -10.29 -1.79 24.25
C ASN A 153 -10.30 -3.33 24.26
N TYR A 154 -9.20 -3.97 23.84
CA TYR A 154 -9.13 -5.41 23.62
C TYR A 154 -7.77 -5.98 24.01
N ASN A 155 -7.73 -7.25 24.42
CA ASN A 155 -6.48 -8.02 24.48
C ASN A 155 -6.18 -8.57 23.10
N VAL A 156 -5.27 -7.92 22.37
CA VAL A 156 -5.00 -8.26 20.97
C VAL A 156 -3.88 -9.30 20.87
N VAL A 157 -4.15 -10.37 20.12
CA VAL A 157 -3.17 -11.39 19.75
C VAL A 157 -3.10 -11.45 18.24
N VAL A 158 -1.89 -11.35 17.68
CA VAL A 158 -1.64 -11.42 16.24
C VAL A 158 -0.85 -12.68 15.94
N ILE A 159 -1.32 -13.49 14.99
CA ILE A 159 -0.74 -14.78 14.62
C ILE A 159 -0.44 -14.74 13.13
N SER A 160 0.82 -14.91 12.74
CA SER A 160 1.19 -15.04 11.33
C SER A 160 2.52 -15.77 11.18
N ASN A 161 2.64 -16.57 10.14
CA ASN A 161 3.89 -17.23 9.72
C ASN A 161 4.96 -16.24 9.19
N ARG A 162 4.71 -14.94 9.30
CA ARG A 162 5.52 -13.86 8.73
C ARG A 162 5.52 -12.68 9.69
N ASN A 163 6.70 -12.27 10.13
CA ASN A 163 6.88 -11.17 11.09
C ASN A 163 6.94 -9.77 10.48
N TYR A 164 6.63 -9.62 9.19
CA TYR A 164 6.60 -8.35 8.47
C TYR A 164 5.34 -8.20 7.61
N PHE A 165 4.94 -6.95 7.41
CA PHE A 165 4.04 -6.53 6.34
C PHE A 165 4.83 -6.42 5.04
N LEU A 166 4.22 -6.83 3.93
CA LEU A 166 4.80 -6.76 2.59
C LEU A 166 4.00 -5.80 1.71
N PHE A 167 4.66 -4.77 1.18
CA PHE A 167 4.08 -3.87 0.18
C PHE A 167 4.13 -4.53 -1.21
N THR A 168 3.21 -5.47 -1.43
CA THR A 168 3.14 -6.30 -2.65
C THR A 168 3.15 -5.57 -3.99
N PRO A 169 2.63 -4.33 -4.17
CA PRO A 169 2.64 -3.65 -5.46
C PRO A 169 4.03 -3.32 -6.00
N LEU A 170 5.08 -3.33 -5.17
CA LEU A 170 6.48 -3.10 -5.59
C LEU A 170 7.31 -4.39 -5.61
N LEU A 171 6.68 -5.55 -5.39
CA LEU A 171 7.35 -6.85 -5.42
C LEU A 171 7.94 -7.19 -6.80
N PRO A 172 7.29 -6.88 -7.95
CA PRO A 172 7.90 -7.11 -9.27
C PRO A 172 9.27 -6.41 -9.41
N SER A 173 9.41 -5.17 -8.96
CA SER A 173 10.67 -4.42 -9.02
C SER A 173 11.80 -5.00 -8.15
N CYS A 174 11.48 -5.87 -7.18
CA CYS A 174 12.50 -6.54 -6.35
C CYS A 174 13.20 -7.68 -7.10
N THR A 175 12.51 -8.28 -8.08
CA THR A 175 13.05 -9.41 -8.86
C THR A 175 14.26 -9.02 -9.71
N THR A 176 14.36 -7.74 -10.10
CA THR A 176 15.43 -7.18 -10.94
C THR A 176 16.39 -6.27 -10.18
N GLY A 177 16.21 -6.08 -8.88
CA GLY A 177 17.07 -5.21 -8.06
C GLY A 177 16.83 -3.71 -8.22
N GLN A 178 15.71 -3.32 -8.84
CA GLN A 178 15.30 -1.92 -8.91
C GLN A 178 14.88 -1.39 -7.53
N ILE A 179 14.33 -2.26 -6.68
CA ILE A 179 13.99 -1.99 -5.29
C ILE A 179 14.55 -3.12 -4.44
N GLU A 180 15.09 -2.79 -3.27
CA GLU A 180 15.60 -3.80 -2.34
C GLU A 180 14.46 -4.41 -1.50
N HIS A 181 14.57 -5.70 -1.18
CA HIS A 181 13.50 -6.44 -0.51
C HIS A 181 13.09 -5.80 0.83
N ARG A 182 14.04 -5.38 1.67
CA ARG A 182 13.76 -4.76 2.98
C ARG A 182 13.15 -3.36 2.85
N SER A 183 13.30 -2.69 1.71
CA SER A 183 12.65 -1.39 1.43
C SER A 183 11.12 -1.50 1.33
N ILE A 184 10.57 -2.66 0.98
CA ILE A 184 9.12 -2.91 0.88
C ILE A 184 8.56 -3.75 2.03
N MET A 185 9.39 -4.03 3.04
CA MET A 185 9.03 -4.77 4.24
C MET A 185 8.91 -3.84 5.45
N GLU A 186 7.91 -4.07 6.28
CA GLU A 186 7.77 -3.37 7.57
C GLU A 186 7.56 -4.38 8.71
N PRO A 187 8.45 -4.43 9.72
CA PRO A 187 8.32 -5.36 10.84
C PRO A 187 7.01 -5.15 11.60
N VAL A 188 6.24 -6.23 11.77
CA VAL A 188 4.94 -6.19 12.45
C VAL A 188 5.11 -5.80 13.91
N ARG A 189 6.17 -6.30 14.57
CA ARG A 189 6.48 -5.92 15.95
C ARG A 189 6.69 -4.41 16.11
N GLN A 190 7.26 -3.74 15.11
CA GLN A 190 7.41 -2.28 15.13
C GLN A 190 6.04 -1.60 15.05
N ILE A 191 5.18 -2.01 14.12
CA ILE A 191 3.79 -1.51 14.00
C ILE A 191 3.02 -1.68 15.32
N LEU A 192 3.17 -2.84 15.97
CA LEU A 192 2.51 -3.17 17.22
C LEU A 192 3.08 -2.40 18.42
N ARG A 193 4.38 -2.09 18.45
CA ARG A 193 5.02 -1.35 19.55
C ARG A 193 4.53 0.08 19.69
N HIS A 194 3.99 0.67 18.62
CA HIS A 194 3.37 2.01 18.62
C HIS A 194 1.90 2.00 19.05
N LYS A 195 1.36 0.86 19.49
CA LYS A 195 0.03 0.77 20.08
C LYS A 195 0.01 1.17 21.55
N LYS A 196 -1.14 1.62 22.04
CA LYS A 196 -1.30 2.09 23.42
C LYS A 196 -1.19 0.95 24.43
N ALA A 197 -1.78 -0.20 24.11
CA ALA A 197 -1.74 -1.40 24.93
C ALA A 197 -0.80 -2.42 24.28
N ALA A 198 -0.19 -3.28 25.10
CA ALA A 198 0.66 -4.36 24.64
C ALA A 198 -0.13 -5.33 23.76
N VAL A 199 0.46 -5.72 22.63
CA VAL A 199 -0.10 -6.69 21.70
C VAL A 199 0.80 -7.91 21.67
N THR A 200 0.22 -9.09 21.83
CA THR A 200 0.95 -10.35 21.73
C THR A 200 1.10 -10.72 20.25
N PHE A 201 2.31 -11.05 19.81
CA PHE A 201 2.57 -11.51 18.45
C PHE A 201 3.25 -12.87 18.44
N TYR A 202 2.61 -13.84 17.82
CA TYR A 202 3.14 -15.17 17.55
C TYR A 202 3.55 -15.29 16.08
N GLU A 203 4.84 -15.57 15.86
CA GLU A 203 5.34 -15.95 14.55
C GLU A 203 5.06 -17.44 14.35
N ALA A 204 3.84 -17.77 13.94
CA ALA A 204 3.34 -19.13 13.84
C ALA A 204 2.29 -19.25 12.73
N GLU A 205 2.15 -20.43 12.15
CA GLU A 205 1.07 -20.75 11.21
C GLU A 205 -0.18 -21.16 11.98
N ALA A 206 -1.33 -20.59 11.63
CA ALA A 206 -2.63 -21.08 12.09
C ALA A 206 -3.00 -22.32 11.27
N THR A 207 -2.93 -23.50 11.90
CA THR A 207 -3.16 -24.79 11.23
C THR A 207 -4.62 -25.21 11.26
N LYS A 208 -5.34 -24.89 12.34
CA LYS A 208 -6.76 -25.19 12.49
C LYS A 208 -7.49 -24.08 13.25
N ILE A 209 -8.71 -23.79 12.82
CA ILE A 209 -9.63 -22.87 13.52
C ILE A 209 -10.82 -23.70 13.97
N ASP A 210 -11.06 -23.75 15.28
CA ASP A 210 -12.24 -24.37 15.86
C ASP A 210 -13.19 -23.26 16.31
N TYR A 211 -14.21 -23.01 15.49
CA TYR A 211 -15.10 -21.87 15.69
C TYR A 211 -16.14 -22.11 16.80
N GLU A 212 -16.40 -23.37 17.16
CA GLU A 212 -17.34 -23.73 18.24
C GLU A 212 -16.66 -23.65 19.61
N ARG A 213 -15.44 -24.20 19.74
CA ARG A 213 -14.61 -24.08 20.95
C ARG A 213 -13.96 -22.71 21.09
N LYS A 214 -13.98 -21.90 20.03
CA LYS A 214 -13.34 -20.58 19.92
C LYS A 214 -11.84 -20.62 20.21
N VAL A 215 -11.14 -21.52 19.54
CA VAL A 215 -9.68 -21.67 19.65
C VAL A 215 -9.03 -21.71 18.27
N VAL A 216 -7.82 -21.16 18.17
CA VAL A 216 -6.95 -21.29 17.00
C VAL A 216 -5.75 -22.14 17.37
N LYS A 217 -5.56 -23.26 16.66
CA LYS A 217 -4.36 -24.07 16.78
C LYS A 217 -3.24 -23.43 15.97
N ILE A 218 -2.10 -23.20 16.62
CA ILE A 218 -0.93 -22.60 16.01
C ILE A 218 0.29 -23.50 16.11
N THR A 219 1.12 -23.47 15.08
CA THR A 219 2.34 -24.25 14.98
C THR A 219 3.49 -23.31 14.60
N ASP A 220 4.56 -23.32 15.38
CA ASP A 220 5.82 -22.69 15.03
C ASP A 220 6.50 -23.56 13.97
N ASN A 221 6.76 -22.99 12.79
CA ASN A 221 7.43 -23.64 11.66
C ASN A 221 8.90 -23.24 11.50
N SER A 222 9.48 -22.50 12.45
CA SER A 222 10.89 -22.10 12.41
C SER A 222 11.83 -23.30 12.55
N ASP A 223 13.04 -23.22 12.00
CA ASP A 223 14.02 -24.31 12.12
C ASP A 223 14.54 -24.47 13.56
N ILE A 224 14.43 -23.42 14.38
CA ILE A 224 14.85 -23.40 15.78
C ILE A 224 13.63 -23.71 16.66
N LYS A 225 13.53 -24.94 17.18
CA LYS A 225 12.43 -25.36 18.05
C LYS A 225 12.77 -25.21 19.54
N GLY A 226 11.83 -24.70 20.32
CA GLY A 226 11.83 -24.79 21.77
C GLY A 226 11.04 -26.02 22.27
N ASP A 227 10.85 -26.11 23.60
CA ASP A 227 10.09 -27.20 24.23
C ASP A 227 8.61 -27.27 23.78
N VAL A 228 8.07 -26.14 23.33
CA VAL A 228 6.72 -26.01 22.81
C VAL A 228 6.78 -25.45 21.40
N SER A 229 6.28 -26.22 20.44
CA SER A 229 6.19 -25.81 19.02
C SER A 229 4.74 -25.75 18.52
N GLU A 230 3.78 -26.21 19.32
CA GLU A 230 2.37 -26.25 18.97
C GLU A 230 1.52 -25.92 20.21
N THR A 231 0.51 -25.07 20.04
CA THR A 231 -0.42 -24.71 21.12
C THR A 231 -1.77 -24.25 20.56
N GLU A 232 -2.78 -24.16 21.43
CA GLU A 232 -4.06 -23.53 21.13
C GLU A 232 -4.12 -22.12 21.74
N VAL A 233 -4.73 -21.17 21.02
CA VAL A 233 -4.97 -19.80 21.47
C VAL A 233 -6.47 -19.54 21.51
N PRO A 234 -7.07 -19.31 22.69
CA PRO A 234 -8.49 -18.99 22.81
C PRO A 234 -8.78 -17.56 22.32
N TYR A 235 -10.00 -17.34 21.84
CA TYR A 235 -10.46 -16.01 21.42
C TYR A 235 -11.92 -15.74 21.78
N ASP A 236 -12.25 -14.47 21.98
CA ASP A 236 -13.63 -13.99 22.04
C ASP A 236 -14.09 -13.46 20.67
N MET A 237 -13.15 -12.91 19.90
CA MET A 237 -13.36 -12.34 18.57
C MET A 237 -12.20 -12.73 17.65
N LEU A 238 -12.51 -13.16 16.42
CA LEU A 238 -11.51 -13.61 15.45
C LEU A 238 -11.59 -12.78 14.15
N VAL A 239 -10.45 -12.24 13.70
CA VAL A 239 -10.32 -11.56 12.40
C VAL A 239 -9.36 -12.35 11.53
N ILE A 240 -9.85 -12.86 10.40
CA ILE A 240 -9.09 -13.68 9.45
C ILE A 240 -8.63 -12.80 8.28
N GLY A 241 -7.33 -12.56 8.16
CA GLY A 241 -6.70 -11.81 7.05
C GLY A 241 -5.48 -12.54 6.50
N VAL A 242 -5.58 -13.86 6.36
CA VAL A 242 -4.49 -14.75 5.87
C VAL A 242 -4.25 -14.66 4.35
N GLY A 243 -5.14 -13.98 3.63
CA GLY A 243 -5.08 -13.84 2.18
C GLY A 243 -5.24 -15.16 1.42
N ALA A 244 -4.75 -15.20 0.19
CA ALA A 244 -4.81 -16.36 -0.70
C ALA A 244 -3.41 -16.93 -1.00
N GLU A 245 -3.36 -18.17 -1.48
CA GLU A 245 -2.18 -18.81 -2.06
C GLU A 245 -2.23 -18.81 -3.59
N ASN A 246 -1.13 -19.14 -4.26
CA ASN A 246 -1.08 -19.22 -5.73
C ASN A 246 -1.92 -20.40 -6.24
N ALA A 247 -2.77 -20.15 -7.24
CA ALA A 247 -3.51 -21.22 -7.92
C ALA A 247 -2.71 -21.77 -9.10
N THR A 248 -2.51 -23.09 -9.11
CA THR A 248 -1.91 -23.82 -10.25
C THR A 248 -2.95 -24.34 -11.22
N PHE A 249 -4.25 -24.23 -10.89
CA PHE A 249 -5.38 -24.79 -11.63
C PHE A 249 -5.29 -26.31 -11.90
N GLY A 250 -4.47 -27.03 -11.13
CA GLY A 250 -4.21 -28.45 -11.34
C GLY A 250 -3.34 -28.75 -12.57
N ILE A 251 -2.69 -27.74 -13.16
CA ILE A 251 -1.80 -27.90 -14.30
C ILE A 251 -0.51 -28.61 -13.85
N PRO A 252 -0.16 -29.78 -14.42
CA PRO A 252 1.03 -30.53 -14.03
C PRO A 252 2.32 -29.73 -14.28
N GLY A 253 3.26 -29.81 -13.35
CA GLY A 253 4.60 -29.22 -13.45
C GLY A 253 4.69 -27.74 -13.07
N VAL A 254 3.57 -27.04 -12.85
CA VAL A 254 3.60 -25.62 -12.45
C VAL A 254 4.29 -25.46 -11.10
N ARG A 255 3.95 -26.29 -10.10
CA ARG A 255 4.52 -26.14 -8.75
C ARG A 255 6.01 -26.51 -8.70
N GLU A 256 6.42 -27.44 -9.57
CA GLU A 256 7.74 -28.03 -9.62
C GLU A 256 8.73 -27.20 -10.43
N HIS A 257 8.28 -26.60 -11.55
CA HIS A 257 9.17 -25.99 -12.54
C HIS A 257 8.98 -24.48 -12.73
N SER A 258 7.98 -23.86 -12.08
CA SER A 258 7.76 -22.41 -12.14
C SER A 258 8.22 -21.69 -10.87
N CYS A 259 8.41 -20.38 -10.98
CA CYS A 259 8.49 -19.47 -9.85
C CYS A 259 7.18 -18.72 -9.69
N PHE A 260 6.63 -18.68 -8.48
CA PHE A 260 5.54 -17.75 -8.17
C PHE A 260 6.08 -16.34 -7.97
N LEU A 261 5.20 -15.34 -7.85
CA LEU A 261 5.56 -13.97 -7.47
C LEU A 261 4.53 -13.43 -6.46
N LYS A 262 4.60 -13.92 -5.22
CA LYS A 262 3.65 -13.57 -4.14
C LYS A 262 4.35 -13.06 -2.88
N GLU A 263 5.50 -13.62 -2.56
CA GLU A 263 6.27 -13.36 -1.35
C GLU A 263 7.70 -12.89 -1.64
N ILE A 264 8.43 -12.39 -0.63
CA ILE A 264 9.83 -11.95 -0.78
C ILE A 264 10.74 -13.10 -1.24
N ARG A 265 10.56 -14.30 -0.68
CA ARG A 265 11.34 -15.48 -1.06
C ARG A 265 11.17 -15.83 -2.54
N ASP A 266 9.97 -15.59 -3.07
CA ASP A 266 9.69 -15.79 -4.49
C ASP A 266 10.49 -14.80 -5.35
N ALA A 267 10.49 -13.52 -4.97
CA ALA A 267 11.24 -12.49 -5.69
C ALA A 267 12.76 -12.74 -5.66
N GLN A 268 13.30 -13.18 -4.52
CA GLN A 268 14.68 -13.61 -4.38
C GLN A 268 14.99 -14.81 -5.29
N ALA A 269 14.15 -15.85 -5.26
CA ALA A 269 14.33 -17.03 -6.10
C ALA A 269 14.28 -16.69 -7.60
N ILE A 270 13.39 -15.77 -8.01
CA ILE A 270 13.35 -15.27 -9.38
C ILE A 270 14.66 -14.57 -9.74
N ARG A 271 15.13 -13.64 -8.90
CA ARG A 271 16.38 -12.91 -9.12
C ARG A 271 17.57 -13.85 -9.29
N THR A 272 17.71 -14.83 -8.40
CA THR A 272 18.76 -15.85 -8.48
C THR A 272 18.67 -16.64 -9.79
N LYS A 273 17.47 -17.11 -10.16
CA LYS A 273 17.28 -17.86 -11.41
C LYS A 273 17.51 -17.04 -12.67
N ILE A 274 17.18 -15.74 -12.68
CA ILE A 274 17.50 -14.84 -13.81
C ILE A 274 19.01 -14.84 -14.01
N MET A 275 19.78 -14.61 -12.95
CA MET A 275 21.24 -14.59 -13.03
C MET A 275 21.83 -15.96 -13.34
N ASP A 276 21.29 -17.05 -12.80
CA ASP A 276 21.74 -18.40 -13.17
C ASP A 276 21.54 -18.68 -14.66
N CYS A 277 20.41 -18.26 -15.24
CA CYS A 277 20.18 -18.40 -16.68
C CYS A 277 21.18 -17.58 -17.50
N VAL A 278 21.46 -16.34 -17.08
CA VAL A 278 22.41 -15.44 -17.76
C VAL A 278 23.83 -15.99 -17.70
N GLU A 279 24.30 -16.40 -16.52
CA GLU A 279 25.66 -16.94 -16.34
C GLU A 279 25.83 -18.31 -17.01
N THR A 280 24.79 -19.16 -17.00
CA THR A 280 24.81 -20.44 -17.71
C THR A 280 24.82 -20.24 -19.22
N ALA A 281 24.10 -19.24 -19.73
CA ALA A 281 24.10 -18.89 -21.15
C ALA A 281 25.44 -18.29 -21.60
N ALA A 282 26.14 -17.57 -20.72
CA ALA A 282 27.49 -17.05 -20.96
C ALA A 282 28.60 -18.12 -20.80
N PHE A 283 28.27 -19.32 -20.32
CA PHE A 283 29.26 -20.36 -20.10
C PHE A 283 29.91 -20.81 -21.42
N LYS A 284 31.20 -21.11 -21.33
CA LYS A 284 32.01 -21.46 -22.51
C LYS A 284 31.47 -22.72 -23.20
N ASP A 285 31.48 -22.71 -24.53
CA ASP A 285 31.12 -23.83 -25.41
C ASP A 285 29.62 -24.23 -25.38
N GLN A 286 28.75 -23.34 -24.91
CA GLN A 286 27.30 -23.54 -24.94
C GLN A 286 26.73 -23.50 -26.36
N THR A 287 25.80 -24.41 -26.68
CA THR A 287 25.13 -24.43 -27.99
C THR A 287 24.20 -23.23 -28.14
N GLN A 288 24.04 -22.74 -29.37
CA GLN A 288 23.23 -21.54 -29.62
C GLN A 288 21.76 -21.76 -29.26
N GLU A 289 21.24 -22.97 -29.48
CA GLU A 289 19.86 -23.34 -29.14
C GLU A 289 19.62 -23.32 -27.62
N GLU A 290 20.62 -23.72 -26.84
CA GLU A 290 20.51 -23.74 -25.38
C GLU A 290 20.68 -22.33 -24.80
N ILE A 291 21.52 -21.48 -25.41
CA ILE A 291 21.58 -20.05 -25.09
C ILE A 291 20.22 -19.39 -25.33
N ASP A 292 19.61 -19.63 -26.49
CA ASP A 292 18.29 -19.08 -26.83
C ASP A 292 17.21 -19.56 -25.86
N ARG A 293 17.25 -20.83 -25.44
CA ARG A 293 16.35 -21.36 -24.42
C ARG A 293 16.56 -20.66 -23.07
N LEU A 294 17.80 -20.61 -22.57
CA LEU A 294 18.12 -20.05 -21.26
C LEU A 294 17.76 -18.56 -21.16
N LEU A 295 17.90 -17.82 -22.26
CA LEU A 295 17.57 -16.40 -22.34
C LEU A 295 16.12 -16.12 -22.72
N HIS A 296 15.29 -17.16 -22.84
CA HIS A 296 13.85 -17.02 -23.01
C HIS A 296 13.14 -17.07 -21.66
N MET A 297 12.63 -15.92 -21.23
CA MET A 297 11.86 -15.76 -20.00
C MET A 297 10.36 -15.76 -20.31
N VAL A 298 9.61 -16.65 -19.68
CA VAL A 298 8.16 -16.77 -19.87
C VAL A 298 7.42 -16.30 -18.64
N VAL A 299 6.47 -15.39 -18.82
CA VAL A 299 5.60 -14.89 -17.76
C VAL A 299 4.17 -15.36 -18.04
N VAL A 300 3.53 -16.03 -17.10
CA VAL A 300 2.16 -16.52 -17.23
C VAL A 300 1.22 -15.65 -16.39
N GLY A 301 0.26 -15.00 -17.05
CA GLY A 301 -0.72 -14.11 -16.47
C GLY A 301 -0.52 -12.65 -16.89
N GLY A 302 -1.41 -12.13 -17.72
CA GLY A 302 -1.48 -10.75 -18.18
C GLY A 302 -2.20 -9.80 -17.23
N GLY A 303 -2.32 -10.14 -15.94
CA GLY A 303 -2.74 -9.18 -14.91
C GLY A 303 -1.63 -8.16 -14.59
N PRO A 304 -1.89 -7.16 -13.72
CA PRO A 304 -0.91 -6.14 -13.36
C PRO A 304 0.44 -6.73 -12.94
N THR A 305 0.46 -7.75 -12.09
CA THR A 305 1.70 -8.38 -11.62
C THR A 305 2.56 -8.93 -12.76
N GLY A 306 1.98 -9.64 -13.73
CA GLY A 306 2.75 -10.22 -14.83
C GLY A 306 3.18 -9.18 -15.87
N VAL A 307 2.33 -8.17 -16.12
CA VAL A 307 2.68 -7.02 -17.00
C VAL A 307 3.82 -6.20 -16.39
N GLU A 308 3.72 -5.85 -15.11
CA GLU A 308 4.77 -5.10 -14.41
C GLU A 308 6.08 -5.87 -14.37
N PHE A 309 6.03 -7.17 -14.06
CA PHE A 309 7.24 -8.01 -14.06
C PHE A 309 7.85 -8.14 -15.46
N ALA A 310 7.05 -8.36 -16.51
CA ALA A 310 7.56 -8.43 -17.88
C ALA A 310 8.23 -7.12 -18.32
N GLY A 311 7.67 -5.97 -17.93
CA GLY A 311 8.25 -4.65 -18.17
C GLY A 311 9.56 -4.44 -17.40
N GLU A 312 9.56 -4.69 -16.09
CA GLU A 312 10.76 -4.60 -15.23
C GLU A 312 11.90 -5.51 -15.72
N LEU A 313 11.56 -6.72 -16.15
CA LEU A 313 12.52 -7.67 -16.71
C LEU A 313 13.11 -7.13 -18.00
N ARG A 314 12.28 -6.59 -18.91
CA ARG A 314 12.78 -6.01 -20.16
C ARG A 314 13.75 -4.86 -19.91
N ASP A 315 13.40 -3.96 -18.98
CA ASP A 315 14.25 -2.83 -18.62
C ASP A 315 15.59 -3.28 -18.04
N PHE A 316 15.58 -4.29 -17.17
CA PHE A 316 16.79 -4.87 -16.60
C PHE A 316 17.74 -5.40 -17.68
N PHE A 317 17.21 -6.08 -18.70
CA PHE A 317 18.04 -6.61 -19.77
C PHE A 317 18.60 -5.51 -20.68
N ASP A 318 17.78 -4.53 -21.07
CA ASP A 318 18.20 -3.46 -21.98
C ASP A 318 19.13 -2.44 -21.32
N GLU A 319 18.90 -2.12 -20.05
CA GLU A 319 19.65 -1.09 -19.33
C GLU A 319 20.89 -1.62 -18.61
N ASP A 320 20.86 -2.85 -18.08
CA ASP A 320 21.94 -3.41 -17.26
C ASP A 320 22.66 -4.55 -17.97
N ILE A 321 21.99 -5.68 -18.24
CA ILE A 321 22.64 -6.91 -18.76
C ILE A 321 23.31 -6.65 -20.12
N LYS A 322 22.68 -5.89 -21.02
CA LYS A 322 23.25 -5.54 -22.32
C LYS A 322 24.61 -4.83 -22.23
N LYS A 323 24.86 -4.08 -21.15
CA LYS A 323 26.15 -3.41 -20.93
C LYS A 323 27.19 -4.36 -20.34
N LEU A 324 26.76 -5.31 -19.51
CA LEU A 324 27.64 -6.24 -18.81
C LEU A 324 28.05 -7.43 -19.69
N ILE A 325 27.12 -8.00 -20.45
CA ILE A 325 27.31 -9.20 -21.27
C ILE A 325 26.73 -8.96 -22.69
N PRO A 326 27.39 -8.12 -23.51
CA PRO A 326 26.85 -7.68 -24.80
C PRO A 326 26.73 -8.79 -25.84
N GLU A 327 27.45 -9.90 -25.68
CA GLU A 327 27.49 -11.01 -26.64
C GLU A 327 26.20 -11.85 -26.66
N ILE A 328 25.57 -12.08 -25.50
CA ILE A 328 24.34 -12.86 -25.39
C ILE A 328 23.09 -12.00 -25.35
N ALA A 329 23.22 -10.70 -25.03
CA ALA A 329 22.10 -9.78 -24.88
C ALA A 329 21.11 -9.73 -26.08
N PRO A 330 21.55 -9.81 -27.36
CA PRO A 330 20.62 -9.81 -28.49
C PRO A 330 19.68 -11.03 -28.56
N ARG A 331 20.02 -12.12 -27.88
CA ARG A 331 19.23 -13.37 -27.84
C ARG A 331 18.14 -13.35 -26.77
N PHE A 332 18.13 -12.32 -25.92
CA PHE A 332 17.16 -12.21 -24.85
C PHE A 332 15.72 -12.08 -25.37
N LYS A 333 14.82 -12.89 -24.81
CA LYS A 333 13.42 -12.94 -25.21
C LYS A 333 12.50 -12.99 -24.00
N VAL A 334 11.45 -12.16 -24.01
CA VAL A 334 10.36 -12.21 -23.03
C VAL A 334 9.07 -12.59 -23.74
N THR A 335 8.34 -13.58 -23.22
CA THR A 335 6.99 -13.91 -23.67
C THR A 335 6.01 -13.85 -22.51
N LEU A 336 4.96 -13.04 -22.65
CA LEU A 336 3.84 -12.96 -21.73
C LEU A 336 2.68 -13.80 -22.27
N ILE A 337 2.23 -14.80 -21.52
CA ILE A 337 1.11 -15.69 -21.85
C ILE A 337 -0.12 -15.27 -21.06
N GLU A 338 -1.23 -15.00 -21.75
CA GLU A 338 -2.53 -14.69 -21.15
C GLU A 338 -3.62 -15.57 -21.77
N ALA A 339 -4.46 -16.16 -20.92
CA ALA A 339 -5.55 -17.04 -21.35
C ALA A 339 -6.73 -16.24 -21.93
N LEU A 340 -6.94 -15.02 -21.47
CA LEU A 340 -7.98 -14.10 -21.93
C LEU A 340 -7.56 -13.39 -23.23
N PRO A 341 -8.52 -12.72 -23.93
CA PRO A 341 -8.22 -12.01 -25.16
C PRO A 341 -7.28 -10.82 -25.03
N ASN A 342 -7.20 -10.21 -23.85
CA ASN A 342 -6.51 -8.95 -23.59
C ASN A 342 -5.69 -9.04 -22.29
N VAL A 343 -4.56 -8.33 -22.25
CA VAL A 343 -3.84 -8.04 -21.00
C VAL A 343 -4.56 -6.95 -20.21
N LEU A 344 -4.25 -6.85 -18.91
CA LEU A 344 -4.88 -5.93 -17.96
C LEU A 344 -6.43 -5.94 -18.04
N PRO A 345 -7.08 -7.12 -18.04
CA PRO A 345 -8.51 -7.25 -18.36
C PRO A 345 -9.44 -6.60 -17.33
N MET A 346 -8.94 -6.31 -16.13
CA MET A 346 -9.71 -5.78 -15.01
C MET A 346 -9.22 -4.38 -14.65
N GLY A 347 -10.12 -3.38 -14.76
CA GLY A 347 -9.88 -2.03 -14.24
C GLY A 347 -9.18 -1.05 -15.18
N PHE A 348 -9.00 -1.40 -16.46
CA PHE A 348 -8.39 -0.52 -17.47
C PHE A 348 -9.28 -0.39 -18.71
N SER A 349 -9.39 0.83 -19.25
CA SER A 349 -10.07 1.07 -20.53
C SER A 349 -9.36 0.40 -21.72
N LYS A 350 -10.11 0.08 -22.77
CA LYS A 350 -9.57 -0.52 -24.01
C LYS A 350 -8.40 0.28 -24.60
N GLN A 351 -8.47 1.61 -24.54
CA GLN A 351 -7.39 2.48 -25.02
C GLN A 351 -6.06 2.23 -24.27
N LEU A 352 -6.11 1.97 -22.95
CA LEU A 352 -4.91 1.68 -22.15
C LEU A 352 -4.38 0.27 -22.42
N ILE A 353 -5.27 -0.69 -22.68
CA ILE A 353 -4.91 -2.05 -23.10
C ILE A 353 -4.18 -1.97 -24.44
N ASP A 354 -4.76 -1.32 -25.46
CA ASP A 354 -4.16 -1.16 -26.78
C ASP A 354 -2.81 -0.43 -26.70
N TYR A 355 -2.70 0.60 -25.84
CA TYR A 355 -1.45 1.30 -25.57
C TYR A 355 -0.37 0.40 -24.93
N THR A 356 -0.78 -0.47 -24.00
CA THR A 356 0.12 -1.43 -23.34
C THR A 356 0.64 -2.46 -24.35
N GLU A 357 -0.25 -3.02 -25.19
CA GLU A 357 0.13 -3.97 -26.24
C GLU A 357 1.06 -3.34 -27.29
N SER A 358 0.79 -2.10 -27.70
CA SER A 358 1.68 -1.34 -28.60
C SER A 358 3.04 -1.10 -27.97
N THR A 359 3.07 -0.70 -26.69
CA THR A 359 4.32 -0.47 -25.95
C THR A 359 5.12 -1.77 -25.87
N PHE A 360 4.50 -2.89 -25.48
CA PHE A 360 5.20 -4.17 -25.37
C PHE A 360 5.76 -4.63 -26.71
N LYS A 361 5.05 -4.37 -27.80
CA LYS A 361 5.54 -4.64 -29.15
C LYS A 361 6.76 -3.79 -29.51
N GLU A 362 6.77 -2.51 -29.14
CA GLU A 362 7.92 -1.61 -29.31
C GLU A 362 9.14 -2.08 -28.49
N GLU A 363 8.91 -2.52 -27.25
CA GLU A 363 9.96 -3.03 -26.35
C GLU A 363 10.28 -4.53 -26.62
N HIS A 364 9.84 -5.10 -27.75
CA HIS A 364 10.06 -6.49 -28.16
C HIS A 364 9.69 -7.55 -27.08
N ILE A 365 8.61 -7.32 -26.34
CA ILE A 365 7.97 -8.30 -25.46
C ILE A 365 6.86 -8.99 -26.25
N GLU A 366 6.95 -10.32 -26.41
CA GLU A 366 5.95 -11.09 -27.16
C GLU A 366 4.73 -11.38 -26.28
N ILE A 367 3.56 -10.82 -26.62
CA ILE A 367 2.30 -11.13 -25.94
C ILE A 367 1.58 -12.26 -26.69
N LYS A 368 1.24 -13.34 -25.97
CA LYS A 368 0.39 -14.44 -26.44
C LYS A 368 -0.92 -14.44 -25.66
N THR A 369 -1.91 -13.69 -26.14
CA THR A 369 -3.28 -13.75 -25.61
C THR A 369 -4.01 -15.00 -26.11
N LYS A 370 -5.18 -15.29 -25.54
CA LYS A 370 -5.98 -16.50 -25.87
C LYS A 370 -5.16 -17.80 -25.81
N THR A 371 -4.16 -17.83 -24.94
CA THR A 371 -3.19 -18.92 -24.84
C THR A 371 -3.21 -19.47 -23.42
N MET A 372 -3.69 -20.70 -23.27
CA MET A 372 -3.87 -21.34 -21.98
C MET A 372 -2.81 -22.43 -21.78
N VAL A 373 -1.99 -22.28 -20.74
CA VAL A 373 -0.99 -23.29 -20.36
C VAL A 373 -1.69 -24.60 -19.95
N LYS A 374 -1.18 -25.73 -20.43
CA LYS A 374 -1.70 -27.08 -20.19
C LYS A 374 -0.73 -27.97 -19.44
N ARG A 375 0.58 -27.76 -19.59
CA ARG A 375 1.63 -28.50 -18.90
C ARG A 375 2.91 -27.67 -18.86
N VAL A 376 3.66 -27.82 -17.79
CA VAL A 376 5.01 -27.25 -17.65
C VAL A 376 5.99 -28.40 -17.42
N THR A 377 7.10 -28.42 -18.15
CA THR A 377 8.22 -29.34 -17.93
C THR A 377 9.40 -28.57 -17.34
N ASP A 378 10.55 -29.21 -17.15
CA ASP A 378 11.77 -28.54 -16.71
C ASP A 378 12.33 -27.53 -17.71
N LYS A 379 12.01 -27.68 -19.01
CA LYS A 379 12.58 -26.85 -20.10
C LYS A 379 11.56 -26.19 -21.01
N THR A 380 10.29 -26.60 -20.97
CA THR A 380 9.26 -26.14 -21.91
C THR A 380 7.92 -25.90 -21.23
N VAL A 381 7.16 -24.95 -21.77
CA VAL A 381 5.75 -24.76 -21.46
C VAL A 381 4.90 -25.14 -22.66
N GLU A 382 3.91 -25.99 -22.44
CA GLU A 382 2.95 -26.41 -23.44
C GLU A 382 1.65 -25.65 -23.23
N ALA A 383 1.19 -24.97 -24.26
CA ALA A 383 -0.01 -24.15 -24.20
C ALA A 383 -0.94 -24.39 -25.40
N GLU A 384 -2.25 -24.28 -25.15
CA GLU A 384 -3.29 -24.30 -26.17
C GLU A 384 -3.59 -22.86 -26.60
N VAL A 385 -3.33 -22.54 -27.86
CA VAL A 385 -3.61 -21.24 -28.47
C VAL A 385 -4.94 -21.31 -29.21
N THR A 386 -5.79 -20.31 -29.03
CA THR A 386 -7.01 -20.14 -29.84
C THR A 386 -6.77 -19.12 -30.94
N GLY A 387 -6.73 -19.59 -32.19
CA GLY A 387 -6.53 -18.75 -33.37
C GLY A 387 -7.69 -17.78 -33.64
N PRO A 388 -7.52 -16.82 -34.57
CA PRO A 388 -8.58 -15.91 -34.99
C PRO A 388 -9.81 -16.60 -35.58
N ASP A 389 -9.61 -17.79 -36.17
CA ASP A 389 -10.62 -18.70 -36.71
C ASP A 389 -11.32 -19.54 -35.64
N GLY A 390 -10.93 -19.41 -34.37
CA GLY A 390 -11.40 -20.21 -33.25
C GLY A 390 -10.76 -21.60 -33.16
N LYS A 391 -9.85 -21.94 -34.07
CA LYS A 391 -9.16 -23.24 -34.05
C LYS A 391 -8.13 -23.28 -32.92
N LYS A 392 -8.08 -24.40 -32.22
CA LYS A 392 -7.14 -24.65 -31.14
C LYS A 392 -5.91 -25.39 -31.65
N SER A 393 -4.72 -24.91 -31.29
CA SER A 393 -3.46 -25.59 -31.58
C SER A 393 -2.58 -25.62 -30.34
N MET A 394 -1.83 -26.71 -30.19
CA MET A 394 -0.82 -26.82 -29.14
C MET A 394 0.48 -26.18 -29.60
N VAL A 395 1.07 -25.35 -28.76
CA VAL A 395 2.39 -24.77 -28.94
C VAL A 395 3.30 -25.17 -27.78
N THR A 396 4.56 -25.44 -28.08
CA THR A 396 5.60 -25.70 -27.09
C THR A 396 6.57 -24.54 -27.12
N ILE A 397 6.81 -23.92 -25.97
CA ILE A 397 7.67 -22.76 -25.84
C ILE A 397 8.83 -23.14 -24.90
N PRO A 398 10.08 -23.19 -25.40
CA PRO A 398 11.24 -23.42 -24.54
C PRO A 398 11.45 -22.22 -23.61
N TYR A 399 11.97 -22.45 -22.40
CA TYR A 399 12.26 -21.36 -21.47
C TYR A 399 13.47 -21.67 -20.58
N GLY A 400 14.08 -20.61 -20.04
CA GLY A 400 15.06 -20.65 -18.97
C GLY A 400 14.42 -20.37 -17.60
N LEU A 401 13.58 -19.33 -17.55
CA LEU A 401 12.75 -19.00 -16.40
C LEU A 401 11.26 -18.97 -16.78
N LEU A 402 10.42 -19.58 -15.94
CA LEU A 402 8.98 -19.42 -16.01
C LEU A 402 8.45 -18.81 -14.71
N VAL A 403 7.79 -17.66 -14.82
CA VAL A 403 7.13 -16.98 -13.70
C VAL A 403 5.62 -17.11 -13.82
N TRP A 404 5.00 -17.71 -12.80
CA TRP A 404 3.57 -17.92 -12.68
C TRP A 404 2.92 -16.80 -11.84
N ALA A 405 2.38 -15.80 -12.52
CA ALA A 405 1.80 -14.58 -11.93
C ALA A 405 0.26 -14.54 -12.02
N THR A 406 -0.40 -15.70 -12.07
CA THR A 406 -1.86 -15.80 -12.19
C THR A 406 -2.49 -16.69 -11.13
N GLY A 407 -3.77 -16.43 -10.85
CA GLY A 407 -4.63 -17.27 -10.05
C GLY A 407 -4.42 -17.16 -8.54
N ASN A 408 -5.54 -17.00 -7.82
CA ASN A 408 -5.59 -17.07 -6.35
C ASN A 408 -6.38 -18.33 -5.95
N ALA A 409 -5.89 -19.04 -4.95
CA ALA A 409 -6.53 -20.19 -4.34
C ALA A 409 -6.72 -19.98 -2.83
N VAL A 410 -7.75 -20.62 -2.28
CA VAL A 410 -8.05 -20.57 -0.85
C VAL A 410 -7.02 -21.39 -0.07
N ARG A 411 -6.47 -20.84 1.01
CA ARG A 411 -5.51 -21.54 1.88
C ARG A 411 -6.16 -22.74 2.59
N PRO A 412 -5.39 -23.80 2.94
CA PRO A 412 -5.89 -25.00 3.62
C PRO A 412 -6.68 -24.70 4.91
N VAL A 413 -6.17 -23.83 5.80
CA VAL A 413 -6.87 -23.46 7.05
C VAL A 413 -8.24 -22.82 6.81
N VAL A 414 -8.39 -22.07 5.71
CA VAL A 414 -9.66 -21.45 5.34
C VAL A 414 -10.60 -22.48 4.71
N LYS A 415 -10.09 -23.38 3.86
CA LYS A 415 -10.86 -24.51 3.31
C LYS A 415 -11.41 -25.41 4.42
N ASP A 416 -10.60 -25.69 5.43
CA ASP A 416 -11.01 -26.46 6.62
C ASP A 416 -12.15 -25.74 7.35
N LEU A 417 -11.99 -24.46 7.69
CA LEU A 417 -13.04 -23.68 8.34
C LEU A 417 -14.34 -23.60 7.52
N MET A 418 -14.24 -23.44 6.19
CA MET A 418 -15.41 -23.45 5.30
C MET A 418 -16.15 -24.79 5.34
N SER A 419 -15.45 -25.91 5.52
CA SER A 419 -16.07 -27.24 5.63
C SER A 419 -16.82 -27.45 6.96
N GLN A 420 -16.42 -26.73 8.01
CA GLN A 420 -17.04 -26.81 9.34
C GLN A 420 -18.36 -26.00 9.42
N ILE A 421 -18.51 -24.93 8.62
CA ILE A 421 -19.65 -24.00 8.72
C ILE A 421 -20.68 -24.30 7.61
N PRO A 422 -21.91 -24.76 7.93
CA PRO A 422 -22.91 -25.12 6.91
C PRO A 422 -23.26 -23.99 5.93
N ALA A 423 -23.28 -22.74 6.42
CA ALA A 423 -23.57 -21.56 5.60
C ALA A 423 -22.48 -21.27 4.54
N GLN A 424 -21.31 -21.91 4.61
CA GLN A 424 -20.19 -21.72 3.68
C GLN A 424 -20.15 -22.77 2.56
N LYS A 425 -21.09 -23.75 2.55
CA LYS A 425 -21.09 -24.90 1.64
C LYS A 425 -20.98 -24.54 0.16
N ASP A 426 -21.58 -23.44 -0.26
CA ASP A 426 -21.59 -23.01 -1.67
C ASP A 426 -20.45 -22.06 -2.01
N SER A 427 -19.70 -21.60 -1.00
CA SER A 427 -18.56 -20.75 -1.25
C SER A 427 -17.38 -21.57 -1.78
N ARG A 428 -16.73 -21.05 -2.82
CA ARG A 428 -15.59 -21.69 -3.51
C ARG A 428 -14.33 -20.82 -3.51
N ARG A 429 -14.50 -19.49 -3.44
CA ARG A 429 -13.42 -18.51 -3.61
C ARG A 429 -12.82 -17.99 -2.31
N GLY A 430 -13.44 -18.28 -1.16
CA GLY A 430 -13.05 -17.83 0.17
C GLY A 430 -14.21 -17.89 1.15
N LEU A 431 -14.11 -17.23 2.30
CA LEU A 431 -15.19 -17.13 3.29
C LEU A 431 -16.25 -16.13 2.80
N ALA A 432 -17.48 -16.57 2.59
CA ALA A 432 -18.60 -15.68 2.31
C ALA A 432 -18.89 -14.82 3.55
N VAL A 433 -18.88 -13.49 3.36
CA VAL A 433 -19.12 -12.51 4.43
C VAL A 433 -20.39 -11.71 4.16
N ASN A 434 -20.94 -11.09 5.19
CA ASN A 434 -22.01 -10.09 5.06
C ASN A 434 -21.43 -8.68 4.83
N GLU A 435 -22.30 -7.67 4.74
CA GLU A 435 -21.90 -6.28 4.50
C GLU A 435 -21.11 -5.64 5.67
N TYR A 436 -21.03 -6.30 6.83
CA TYR A 436 -20.21 -5.91 7.97
C TYR A 436 -18.94 -6.78 8.10
N LEU A 437 -18.63 -7.57 7.06
CA LEU A 437 -17.47 -8.45 6.96
C LEU A 437 -17.48 -9.62 7.96
N VAL A 438 -18.63 -9.93 8.56
CA VAL A 438 -18.82 -11.11 9.42
C VAL A 438 -18.96 -12.34 8.53
N VAL A 439 -18.28 -13.43 8.87
CA VAL A 439 -18.38 -14.72 8.18
C VAL A 439 -19.80 -15.27 8.34
N GLN A 440 -20.48 -15.53 7.24
CA GLN A 440 -21.85 -16.04 7.24
C GLN A 440 -21.93 -17.37 8.01
N GLY A 441 -22.89 -17.49 8.91
CA GLY A 441 -23.03 -18.63 9.83
C GLY A 441 -22.34 -18.45 11.19
N THR A 442 -21.63 -17.34 11.41
CA THR A 442 -20.96 -17.03 12.69
C THR A 442 -21.41 -15.66 13.23
N ARG A 443 -21.02 -15.33 14.47
CA ARG A 443 -21.32 -14.02 15.10
C ARG A 443 -20.06 -13.24 15.49
N ASP A 444 -18.96 -13.94 15.67
CA ASP A 444 -17.71 -13.49 16.30
C ASP A 444 -16.48 -13.77 15.42
N VAL A 445 -16.69 -14.13 14.16
CA VAL A 445 -15.64 -14.35 13.17
C VAL A 445 -15.82 -13.38 11.99
N TRP A 446 -14.78 -12.61 11.71
CA TRP A 446 -14.70 -11.69 10.58
C TRP A 446 -13.60 -12.13 9.61
N ALA A 447 -13.77 -11.81 8.33
CA ALA A 447 -12.75 -12.07 7.32
C ALA A 447 -12.53 -10.84 6.43
N VAL A 448 -11.28 -10.58 6.06
CA VAL A 448 -10.87 -9.42 5.24
C VAL A 448 -9.82 -9.80 4.19
N GLY A 449 -9.81 -9.10 3.07
CA GLY A 449 -8.88 -9.30 1.96
C GLY A 449 -9.16 -10.59 1.18
N ASP A 450 -8.12 -11.14 0.55
CA ASP A 450 -8.26 -12.22 -0.44
C ASP A 450 -8.86 -13.53 0.10
N CYS A 451 -8.94 -13.72 1.42
CA CYS A 451 -9.61 -14.89 2.02
C CYS A 451 -11.13 -14.69 2.20
N ALA A 452 -11.65 -13.48 2.00
CA ALA A 452 -13.06 -13.16 2.11
C ALA A 452 -13.71 -12.99 0.72
N VAL A 453 -15.01 -13.28 0.64
CA VAL A 453 -15.84 -13.07 -0.55
C VAL A 453 -16.89 -12.02 -0.20
N ALA A 454 -16.53 -10.75 -0.39
CA ALA A 454 -17.39 -9.59 -0.15
C ALA A 454 -18.02 -9.01 -1.44
N GLY A 455 -17.85 -9.68 -2.59
CA GLY A 455 -18.35 -9.20 -3.89
C GLY A 455 -17.42 -8.24 -4.63
N TYR A 456 -16.19 -8.02 -4.12
CA TYR A 456 -15.19 -7.15 -4.73
C TYR A 456 -13.98 -7.93 -5.26
N ALA A 457 -13.16 -7.28 -6.09
CA ALA A 457 -11.94 -7.87 -6.63
C ALA A 457 -10.86 -8.04 -5.52
N PRO A 458 -10.08 -9.14 -5.53
CA PRO A 458 -9.04 -9.40 -4.53
C PRO A 458 -7.83 -8.48 -4.78
N THR A 459 -7.88 -7.28 -4.20
CA THR A 459 -6.85 -6.24 -4.38
C THR A 459 -6.41 -5.69 -3.03
N ALA A 460 -5.17 -5.20 -2.97
CA ALA A 460 -4.63 -4.49 -1.82
C ALA A 460 -5.52 -3.30 -1.38
N GLN A 461 -6.13 -2.61 -2.34
CA GLN A 461 -7.01 -1.47 -2.08
C GLN A 461 -8.29 -1.90 -1.35
N VAL A 462 -8.95 -2.97 -1.81
CA VAL A 462 -10.13 -3.54 -1.15
C VAL A 462 -9.76 -4.00 0.26
N ALA A 463 -8.71 -4.82 0.40
CA ALA A 463 -8.28 -5.33 1.70
C ALA A 463 -7.95 -4.21 2.70
N SER A 464 -7.28 -3.13 2.25
CA SER A 464 -6.95 -1.98 3.11
C SER A 464 -8.18 -1.20 3.56
N GLN A 465 -9.17 -1.02 2.67
CA GLN A 465 -10.43 -0.36 3.00
C GLN A 465 -11.28 -1.22 3.96
N GLU A 466 -11.36 -2.53 3.71
CA GLU A 466 -12.03 -3.51 4.59
C GLU A 466 -11.41 -3.49 5.99
N GLY A 467 -10.08 -3.58 6.09
CA GLY A 467 -9.39 -3.52 7.38
C GLY A 467 -9.61 -2.19 8.10
N THR A 468 -9.58 -1.06 7.39
CA THR A 468 -9.85 0.26 7.96
C THR A 468 -11.30 0.40 8.43
N PHE A 469 -12.26 -0.13 7.68
CA PHE A 469 -13.67 -0.17 8.06
C PHE A 469 -13.87 -1.02 9.31
N LEU A 470 -13.29 -2.23 9.32
CA LEU A 470 -13.42 -3.16 10.43
C LEU A 470 -12.83 -2.58 11.72
N ALA A 471 -11.71 -1.84 11.64
CA ALA A 471 -11.13 -1.20 12.82
C ALA A 471 -12.05 -0.13 13.42
N LYS A 472 -12.72 0.66 12.56
CA LYS A 472 -13.72 1.63 13.02
C LYS A 472 -14.93 0.92 13.64
N LEU A 473 -15.38 -0.19 13.04
CA LEU A 473 -16.47 -1.01 13.59
C LEU A 473 -16.11 -1.51 14.99
N PHE A 474 -14.92 -2.07 15.18
CA PHE A 474 -14.46 -2.55 16.49
C PHE A 474 -14.34 -1.43 17.52
N ASN A 475 -13.72 -0.29 17.16
CA ASN A 475 -13.65 0.85 18.07
C ASN A 475 -15.05 1.34 18.49
N ASN A 476 -16.01 1.36 17.56
CA ASN A 476 -17.39 1.73 17.85
C ASN A 476 -18.10 0.69 18.71
N MET A 477 -17.86 -0.61 18.50
CA MET A 477 -18.41 -1.69 19.34
C MET A 477 -17.94 -1.55 20.80
N ALA A 478 -16.65 -1.30 21.02
CA ALA A 478 -16.10 -1.07 22.36
C ALA A 478 -16.68 0.19 23.03
N MET A 479 -16.83 1.28 22.27
CA MET A 479 -17.47 2.50 22.78
C MET A 479 -18.94 2.28 23.12
N THR A 480 -19.66 1.50 22.30
CA THR A 480 -21.06 1.13 22.54
C THR A 480 -21.20 0.37 23.85
N GLU A 481 -20.36 -0.65 24.07
CA GLU A 481 -20.36 -1.44 25.30
C GLU A 481 -20.04 -0.58 26.53
N THR A 482 -19.03 0.30 26.42
CA THR A 482 -18.66 1.24 27.49
C THR A 482 -19.82 2.18 27.86
N LEU A 483 -20.48 2.76 26.85
CA LEU A 483 -21.62 3.67 27.08
C LEU A 483 -22.84 2.92 27.63
N GLN A 484 -23.10 1.70 27.18
CA GLN A 484 -24.20 0.88 27.71
C GLN A 484 -23.95 0.53 29.18
N ASN A 485 -22.74 0.13 29.54
CA ASN A 485 -22.37 -0.13 30.94
C ASN A 485 -22.49 1.14 31.79
N ARG A 486 -22.02 2.29 31.27
CA ARG A 486 -22.16 3.57 31.96
C ARG A 486 -23.62 3.98 32.19
N VAL A 487 -24.48 3.83 31.18
CA VAL A 487 -25.93 4.07 31.32
C VAL A 487 -26.52 3.13 32.36
N HIS A 488 -26.19 1.84 32.32
CA HIS A 488 -26.68 0.85 33.27
C HIS A 488 -26.29 1.20 34.72
N GLU A 489 -25.02 1.54 34.97
CA GLU A 489 -24.51 1.95 36.28
C GLU A 489 -25.20 3.22 36.80
N LEU A 490 -25.33 4.24 35.95
CA LEU A 490 -25.99 5.50 36.31
C LEU A 490 -27.47 5.29 36.62
N SER A 491 -28.17 4.49 35.82
CA SER A 491 -29.58 4.15 36.05
C SER A 491 -29.78 3.33 37.32
N ALA A 492 -28.89 2.38 37.62
CA ALA A 492 -28.95 1.58 38.85
C ALA A 492 -28.69 2.44 40.10
N GLY A 493 -27.80 3.43 40.00
CA GLY A 493 -27.48 4.36 41.09
C GLY A 493 -28.56 5.41 41.39
N LEU A 494 -29.48 5.66 40.44
CA LEU A 494 -30.49 6.73 40.52
C LEU A 494 -31.44 6.58 41.72
N ASN A 495 -31.68 5.34 42.18
CA ASN A 495 -32.62 5.03 43.27
C ASN A 495 -31.96 4.92 44.66
N LEU A 496 -30.62 5.06 44.76
CA LEU A 496 -29.87 4.69 45.97
C LEU A 496 -29.25 5.87 46.73
N LYS A 497 -29.10 7.05 46.11
CA LYS A 497 -28.46 8.22 46.74
C LYS A 497 -29.35 9.47 46.65
N PRO A 498 -29.67 10.12 47.79
CA PRO A 498 -30.33 11.43 47.76
C PRO A 498 -29.33 12.50 47.27
N GLY A 499 -29.46 12.95 46.03
CA GLY A 499 -28.67 14.06 45.46
C GLY A 499 -28.29 13.87 43.99
N ASP A 500 -28.44 14.93 43.18
CA ASP A 500 -28.06 15.07 41.75
C ASP A 500 -28.77 14.19 40.70
N ALA A 501 -30.02 13.79 40.94
CA ALA A 501 -30.84 13.08 39.94
C ALA A 501 -30.94 13.82 38.59
N ALA A 502 -30.95 15.17 38.59
CA ALA A 502 -31.01 15.98 37.38
C ALA A 502 -29.69 16.03 36.59
N GLU A 503 -28.54 15.89 37.26
CA GLU A 503 -27.24 15.78 36.58
C GLU A 503 -27.05 14.38 35.99
N VAL A 504 -27.37 13.34 36.77
CA VAL A 504 -27.33 11.95 36.30
C VAL A 504 -28.27 11.74 35.10
N ALA A 505 -29.47 12.31 35.13
CA ALA A 505 -30.39 12.25 33.99
C ALA A 505 -29.81 12.89 32.72
N ARG A 506 -29.12 14.03 32.84
CA ARG A 506 -28.43 14.70 31.72
C ARG A 506 -27.26 13.87 31.19
N GLU A 507 -26.50 13.20 32.07
CA GLU A 507 -25.44 12.28 31.66
C GLU A 507 -26.00 11.08 30.90
N ILE A 508 -27.09 10.48 31.40
CA ILE A 508 -27.78 9.37 30.73
C ILE A 508 -28.26 9.81 29.35
N GLU A 509 -28.95 10.95 29.23
CA GLU A 509 -29.44 11.46 27.95
C GLU A 509 -28.28 11.71 26.96
N SER A 510 -27.17 12.27 27.44
CA SER A 510 -25.96 12.48 26.64
C SER A 510 -25.36 11.15 26.15
N ALA A 511 -25.23 10.16 27.03
CA ALA A 511 -24.72 8.84 26.69
C ALA A 511 -25.64 8.10 25.71
N GLU A 512 -26.95 8.17 25.89
CA GLU A 512 -27.94 7.60 24.96
C GLU A 512 -27.89 8.29 23.59
N LYS A 513 -27.74 9.61 23.56
CA LYS A 513 -27.57 10.37 22.31
C LYS A 513 -26.30 9.98 21.57
N GLN A 514 -25.21 9.74 22.30
CA GLN A 514 -23.98 9.18 21.71
C GLN A 514 -24.21 7.76 21.20
N LEU A 515 -24.90 6.90 21.97
CA LEU A 515 -25.20 5.52 21.59
C LEU A 515 -26.01 5.45 20.28
N ARG A 516 -27.03 6.31 20.11
CA ARG A 516 -27.82 6.39 18.87
C ARG A 516 -26.96 6.75 17.65
N ARG A 517 -25.98 7.65 17.82
CA ARG A 517 -25.06 8.04 16.75
C ARG A 517 -24.08 6.93 16.39
N ILE A 518 -23.59 6.19 17.38
CA ILE A 518 -22.61 5.11 17.18
C ILE A 518 -23.26 3.87 16.57
N LYS A 519 -24.54 3.59 16.87
CA LYS A 519 -25.26 2.44 16.29
C LYS A 519 -25.63 2.61 14.81
N ASP A 520 -25.60 3.84 14.28
CA ASP A 520 -25.87 4.14 12.86
C ASP A 520 -24.64 3.92 11.96
N ILE A 521 -23.95 2.78 12.11
CA ILE A 521 -22.82 2.43 11.23
C ILE A 521 -23.37 1.89 9.93
N LYS A 522 -23.06 2.59 8.84
CA LYS A 522 -23.40 2.14 7.49
C LYS A 522 -22.61 0.86 7.14
N PRO A 523 -23.19 -0.02 6.30
CA PRO A 523 -22.48 -1.19 5.79
C PRO A 523 -21.22 -0.82 5.01
N PHE A 524 -20.31 -1.78 4.86
CA PHE A 524 -19.09 -1.58 4.08
C PHE A 524 -19.45 -1.32 2.62
N GLN A 525 -18.88 -0.25 2.06
CA GLN A 525 -18.97 0.07 0.64
C GLN A 525 -17.58 0.37 0.12
N TYR A 526 -17.14 -0.43 -0.84
CA TYR A 526 -15.87 -0.22 -1.51
C TYR A 526 -15.91 1.05 -2.38
N SER A 527 -14.89 1.88 -2.22
CA SER A 527 -14.64 3.04 -3.09
C SER A 527 -13.46 2.74 -4.01
N HIS A 528 -13.73 2.51 -5.29
CA HIS A 528 -12.68 2.32 -6.29
C HIS A 528 -11.94 3.63 -6.54
N GLN A 529 -10.63 3.68 -6.26
CA GLN A 529 -9.82 4.90 -6.44
C GLN A 529 -9.00 4.88 -7.75
N GLY A 530 -9.25 3.90 -8.61
CA GLY A 530 -8.54 3.70 -9.87
C GLY A 530 -7.57 2.51 -9.86
N SER A 531 -7.00 2.26 -11.03
CA SER A 531 -6.04 1.20 -11.33
C SER A 531 -4.77 1.77 -11.95
N LEU A 532 -3.63 1.19 -11.60
CA LEU A 532 -2.29 1.66 -11.98
C LEU A 532 -1.46 0.43 -12.34
N ALA A 533 -0.70 0.48 -13.44
CA ALA A 533 0.26 -0.55 -13.78
C ALA A 533 1.50 0.06 -14.45
N TYR A 534 2.68 -0.38 -14.03
CA TYR A 534 3.91 -0.16 -14.76
C TYR A 534 3.97 -1.03 -16.02
N ILE A 535 4.50 -0.50 -17.14
CA ILE A 535 4.53 -1.21 -18.43
C ILE A 535 5.92 -1.20 -19.10
N GLY A 536 6.99 -1.00 -18.33
CA GLY A 536 8.36 -0.94 -18.86
C GLY A 536 8.75 0.45 -19.40
N SER A 537 10.04 0.64 -19.66
CA SER A 537 10.65 1.81 -20.30
C SER A 537 10.23 3.16 -19.72
N GLU A 538 10.14 3.23 -18.38
CA GLU A 538 9.68 4.40 -17.62
C GLU A 538 8.27 4.88 -18.06
N LYS A 539 7.41 3.97 -18.53
CA LYS A 539 6.02 4.23 -18.90
C LYS A 539 5.09 3.50 -17.91
N ALA A 540 3.95 4.10 -17.63
CA ALA A 540 2.88 3.48 -16.84
C ALA A 540 1.52 3.82 -17.45
N VAL A 541 0.52 3.03 -17.08
CA VAL A 541 -0.90 3.29 -17.37
C VAL A 541 -1.66 3.54 -16.07
N ALA A 542 -2.58 4.50 -16.10
CA ALA A 542 -3.42 4.85 -14.99
C ALA A 542 -4.85 5.07 -15.47
N ASP A 543 -5.81 4.46 -14.78
CA ASP A 543 -7.24 4.67 -14.96
C ASP A 543 -7.80 5.14 -13.62
N VAL A 544 -8.05 6.44 -13.47
CA VAL A 544 -8.42 7.05 -12.19
C VAL A 544 -9.75 7.78 -12.32
N ALA A 545 -10.66 7.56 -11.37
CA ALA A 545 -11.90 8.33 -11.28
C ALA A 545 -11.56 9.77 -10.86
N TRP A 546 -11.85 10.75 -11.73
CA TRP A 546 -11.60 12.16 -11.48
C TRP A 546 -12.86 12.99 -11.77
N LEU A 547 -13.37 13.67 -10.74
CA LEU A 547 -14.64 14.41 -10.77
C LEU A 547 -15.80 13.49 -11.20
N ASN A 548 -16.41 13.77 -12.37
CA ASN A 548 -17.57 13.05 -12.90
C ASN A 548 -17.19 12.07 -14.03
N GLY A 549 -15.90 11.80 -14.25
CA GLY A 549 -15.44 10.93 -15.33
C GLY A 549 -14.21 10.09 -14.96
N ASN A 550 -13.83 9.18 -15.86
CA ASN A 550 -12.60 8.39 -15.72
C ASN A 550 -11.50 9.05 -16.55
N LEU A 551 -10.36 9.32 -15.91
CA LEU A 551 -9.15 9.80 -16.55
C LEU A 551 -8.24 8.60 -16.85
N ALA A 552 -8.23 8.19 -18.11
CA ALA A 552 -7.31 7.19 -18.64
C ALA A 552 -6.07 7.90 -19.21
N THR A 553 -4.89 7.61 -18.67
CA THR A 553 -3.63 8.22 -19.11
C THR A 553 -2.50 7.21 -19.17
N GLY A 554 -1.57 7.40 -20.10
CA GLY A 554 -0.42 6.51 -20.33
C GLY A 554 0.85 7.29 -20.67
N GLY A 555 2.00 6.73 -20.31
CA GLY A 555 3.33 7.25 -20.70
C GLY A 555 4.19 7.71 -19.53
N LYS A 556 5.21 8.53 -19.83
CA LYS A 556 6.27 8.90 -18.86
C LYS A 556 5.79 9.83 -17.73
N LEU A 557 4.86 10.74 -18.02
CA LEU A 557 4.25 11.57 -16.96
C LEU A 557 3.40 10.71 -16.02
N THR A 558 2.68 9.74 -16.58
CA THR A 558 1.91 8.74 -15.81
C THR A 558 2.82 7.89 -14.94
N TYR A 559 4.02 7.56 -15.41
CA TYR A 559 5.03 6.87 -14.60
C TYR A 559 5.49 7.68 -13.38
N LEU A 560 5.73 8.99 -13.54
CA LEU A 560 6.03 9.86 -12.40
C LEU A 560 4.86 9.92 -11.41
N PHE A 561 3.63 9.94 -11.93
CA PHE A 561 2.42 9.86 -11.11
C PHE A 561 2.31 8.52 -10.37
N TRP A 562 2.56 7.40 -11.05
CA TRP A 562 2.63 6.06 -10.47
C TRP A 562 3.64 6.00 -9.30
N ARG A 563 4.87 6.49 -9.52
CA ARG A 563 5.90 6.55 -8.46
C ARG A 563 5.43 7.36 -7.25
N SER A 564 4.82 8.52 -7.49
CA SER A 564 4.29 9.40 -6.43
C SER A 564 3.19 8.71 -5.61
N ILE A 565 2.23 8.06 -6.27
CA ILE A 565 1.14 7.35 -5.60
C ILE A 565 1.67 6.20 -4.77
N TYR A 566 2.50 5.34 -5.34
CA TYR A 566 3.03 4.16 -4.64
C TYR A 566 3.90 4.54 -3.44
N LEU A 567 4.69 5.61 -3.57
CA LEU A 567 5.44 6.19 -2.46
C LEU A 567 4.48 6.69 -1.37
N SER A 568 3.40 7.40 -1.72
CA SER A 568 2.42 7.88 -0.73
C SER A 568 1.69 6.73 0.00
N MET A 569 1.43 5.62 -0.71
CA MET A 569 0.72 4.44 -0.21
C MET A 569 1.56 3.57 0.72
N CYS A 570 2.89 3.72 0.73
CA CYS A 570 3.76 3.03 1.68
C CYS A 570 3.30 3.29 3.13
N PHE A 571 3.33 2.25 3.96
CA PHE A 571 2.72 2.26 5.29
C PHE A 571 3.49 3.09 6.33
N SER A 572 4.81 3.24 6.17
CA SER A 572 5.66 3.97 7.12
C SER A 572 6.53 5.00 6.38
N THR A 573 6.98 6.03 7.11
CA THR A 573 7.96 7.00 6.59
C THR A 573 9.29 6.32 6.26
N ARG A 574 9.66 5.26 7.01
CA ARG A 574 10.83 4.42 6.72
C ARG A 574 10.76 3.78 5.33
N ASN A 575 9.69 3.05 4.99
CA ASN A 575 9.55 2.45 3.65
C ASN A 575 9.62 3.50 2.54
N ARG A 576 8.98 4.67 2.76
CA ARG A 576 9.03 5.78 1.79
C ARG A 576 10.46 6.24 1.50
N VAL A 577 11.23 6.49 2.55
CA VAL A 577 12.62 6.93 2.39
C VAL A 577 13.45 5.85 1.69
N LEU A 578 13.30 4.59 2.09
CA LEU A 578 14.05 3.48 1.52
C LEU A 578 13.74 3.27 0.02
N VAL A 579 12.46 3.21 -0.36
CA VAL A 579 12.04 3.07 -1.77
C VAL A 579 12.52 4.26 -2.61
N ALA A 580 12.40 5.49 -2.09
CA ALA A 580 12.89 6.67 -2.81
C ALA A 580 14.41 6.61 -3.02
N MET A 581 15.17 6.19 -2.00
CA MET A 581 16.61 6.00 -2.10
C MET A 581 16.99 4.90 -3.07
N ASP A 582 16.24 3.80 -3.13
CA ASP A 582 16.47 2.72 -4.10
C ASP A 582 16.29 3.19 -5.53
N TRP A 583 15.21 3.92 -5.83
CA TRP A 583 15.03 4.51 -7.16
C TRP A 583 16.13 5.48 -7.55
N ILE A 584 16.64 6.26 -6.59
CA ILE A 584 17.78 7.18 -6.82
C ILE A 584 19.05 6.39 -7.09
N LYS A 585 19.37 5.39 -6.26
CA LYS A 585 20.55 4.53 -6.43
C LYS A 585 20.50 3.82 -7.79
N ALA A 586 19.37 3.19 -8.12
CA ALA A 586 19.18 2.50 -9.39
C ALA A 586 19.39 3.43 -10.59
N LYS A 587 18.93 4.69 -10.50
CA LYS A 587 19.13 5.67 -11.58
C LYS A 587 20.56 6.17 -11.71
N ILE A 588 21.31 6.26 -10.61
CA ILE A 588 22.69 6.77 -10.59
C ILE A 588 23.70 5.67 -10.93
N TYR A 589 23.54 4.49 -10.35
CA TYR A 589 24.54 3.41 -10.40
C TYR A 589 24.12 2.22 -11.28
N GLY A 590 22.87 2.18 -11.76
CA GLY A 590 22.27 0.97 -12.34
C GLY A 590 21.65 0.08 -11.27
N ARG A 591 20.96 -0.98 -11.71
CA ARG A 591 20.38 -1.96 -10.78
C ARG A 591 21.48 -2.84 -10.19
N ASP A 592 21.29 -3.28 -8.95
CA ASP A 592 22.19 -4.26 -8.38
C ASP A 592 21.97 -5.61 -9.08
N VAL A 593 23.03 -6.21 -9.62
CA VAL A 593 23.04 -7.51 -10.32
C VAL A 593 23.61 -8.64 -9.44
N SER A 594 23.96 -8.38 -8.18
CA SER A 594 24.39 -9.42 -7.25
C SER A 594 23.30 -10.47 -7.05
N ARG A 595 23.69 -11.74 -6.85
CA ARG A 595 22.72 -12.83 -6.62
C ARG A 595 22.01 -12.72 -5.28
N GLU A 596 22.66 -12.12 -4.29
CA GLU A 596 22.20 -11.98 -2.90
C GLU A 596 22.42 -10.57 -2.36
#